data_AF-A0A6C0LNJ8-F1
#
_entry.id   AF-A0A6C0LNJ8-F1
#
_cell.length_a   1.000
_cell.length_b   1.000
_cell.length_c   1.000
_cell.angle_alpha   90.00
_cell.angle_beta   90.00
_cell.angle_gamma   90.00
#
_symmetry.space_group_name_H-M   'P 1'
#
loop_
_entity.id
_entity.type
_entity.pdbx_description
1 polymer ?
#
loop_
_entity_poly.entity_id
_entity_poly.type
_entity_poly.pdbx_seq_one_letter_code
_entity_poly.pdbx_strand_id
1 'polypeptide(L)'
;MLALDIGIKHLAFCVADLDAAKKVVVKHWSVVNLTNLSDTPKPVCAICQKPAKAKAPEGLVCGRHIPKDKPQIFDEDTGKPIKKMPTIAQMTAFCTARGLDAKGKRPELLARVEANATLPLARQQKAASFAENTCGLHDSIREWIKRDWSQLSEVKHIYIEHQPVYKNPVMKTVQILIFATLRDMFLANNKSPAFHFVHAGKKVKGAAAGDEGYKDRKLGSNERVRKYLEPFAATSDNGRWYQWWQTQAKKDDASDTLCMILDSV
;
A
#
# COMPACT_ATOMS: atom_id res chain seq x y z
N MET A 1 21.94 -8.68 5.82
CA MET A 1 20.78 -9.55 5.46
C MET A 1 19.64 -8.67 4.98
N LEU A 2 18.78 -9.15 4.08
CA LEU A 2 17.55 -8.49 3.62
C LEU A 2 16.36 -9.44 3.79
N ALA A 3 15.25 -8.98 4.33
CA ALA A 3 14.00 -9.74 4.38
C ALA A 3 12.84 -8.94 3.78
N LEU A 4 11.97 -9.60 3.00
CA LEU A 4 10.92 -9.00 2.18
C LEU A 4 9.57 -9.67 2.47
N ASP A 5 8.60 -8.88 2.95
CA ASP A 5 7.19 -9.27 3.08
C ASP A 5 6.38 -8.57 1.97
N ILE A 6 5.76 -9.39 1.13
CA ILE A 6 5.30 -8.95 -0.19
C ILE A 6 3.78 -8.80 -0.20
N GLY A 7 3.32 -7.57 -0.30
CA GLY A 7 1.95 -7.23 -0.65
C GLY A 7 1.82 -6.75 -2.10
N ILE A 8 0.60 -6.84 -2.64
CA ILE A 8 0.27 -6.33 -3.99
C ILE A 8 0.51 -4.81 -4.08
N LYS A 9 0.19 -4.09 -3.01
CA LYS A 9 0.33 -2.64 -2.94
C LYS A 9 1.50 -2.19 -2.07
N HIS A 10 1.73 -2.88 -0.96
CA HIS A 10 2.73 -2.49 0.02
C HIS A 10 3.81 -3.56 0.10
N LEU A 11 5.07 -3.16 0.04
CA LEU A 11 6.24 -4.01 0.26
C LEU A 11 6.88 -3.58 1.56
N ALA A 12 6.93 -4.46 2.55
CA ALA A 12 7.75 -4.23 3.74
C ALA A 12 9.12 -4.89 3.53
N PHE A 13 10.19 -4.21 3.95
CA PHE A 13 11.52 -4.78 3.89
C PHE A 13 12.42 -4.32 5.02
N CYS A 14 13.22 -5.24 5.54
CA CYS A 14 14.19 -4.98 6.60
C CYS A 14 15.59 -5.39 6.14
N VAL A 15 16.55 -4.50 6.30
CA VAL A 15 17.99 -4.74 6.13
C VAL A 15 18.61 -4.71 7.53
N ALA A 16 19.32 -5.77 7.87
CA ALA A 16 19.99 -5.88 9.17
C ALA A 16 21.31 -6.65 9.06
N ASP A 17 22.20 -6.39 9.99
CA ASP A 17 23.46 -7.11 10.17
C ASP A 17 23.51 -7.81 11.53
N LEU A 18 24.55 -8.60 11.74
CA LEU A 18 24.89 -9.13 13.05
C LEU A 18 25.99 -8.28 13.67
N ASP A 19 25.83 -7.92 14.94
CA ASP A 19 26.92 -7.34 15.72
C ASP A 19 27.95 -8.41 16.14
N ALA A 20 28.99 -7.99 16.86
CA ALA A 20 30.01 -8.89 17.39
C ALA A 20 29.45 -9.96 18.33
N ALA A 21 28.30 -9.72 18.97
CA ALA A 21 27.60 -10.65 19.84
C ALA A 21 26.54 -11.50 19.09
N LYS A 22 26.55 -11.47 17.75
CA LYS A 22 25.57 -12.14 16.88
C LYS A 22 24.12 -11.70 17.12
N LYS A 23 23.91 -10.48 17.62
CA LYS A 23 22.58 -9.87 17.70
C LYS A 23 22.27 -9.15 16.40
N VAL A 24 21.01 -9.21 16.00
CA VAL A 24 20.49 -8.49 14.83
C VAL A 24 20.46 -6.98 15.10
N VAL A 25 21.15 -6.22 14.26
CA VAL A 25 21.16 -4.76 14.25
C VAL A 25 20.51 -4.28 12.96
N VAL A 26 19.36 -3.62 13.10
CA VAL A 26 18.60 -3.10 11.96
C VAL A 26 19.35 -1.90 11.37
N LYS A 27 19.66 -1.97 10.08
CA LYS A 27 20.34 -0.92 9.30
C LYS A 27 19.35 -0.06 8.54
N HIS A 28 18.34 -0.69 7.96
CA HIS A 28 17.27 -0.02 7.24
C HIS A 28 15.96 -0.78 7.36
N TRP A 29 14.85 -0.09 7.57
CA TRP A 29 13.52 -0.70 7.64
C TRP A 29 12.49 0.24 7.02
N SER A 30 11.67 -0.28 6.12
CA SER A 30 10.69 0.54 5.43
C SER A 30 9.47 -0.26 4.97
N VAL A 31 8.37 0.45 4.77
CA VAL A 31 7.15 -0.05 4.11
C VAL A 31 6.86 0.87 2.93
N VAL A 32 7.00 0.34 1.73
CA VAL A 32 6.90 1.09 0.48
C VAL A 32 5.57 0.81 -0.19
N ASN A 33 4.93 1.84 -0.74
CA ASN A 33 3.74 1.69 -1.56
C ASN A 33 4.13 1.56 -3.05
N LEU A 34 4.14 0.33 -3.56
CA LEU A 34 4.48 0.01 -4.94
C LEU A 34 3.51 0.60 -5.98
N THR A 35 2.39 1.19 -5.58
CA THR A 35 1.49 1.91 -6.51
C THR A 35 1.64 3.43 -6.43
N ASN A 36 2.49 3.94 -5.53
CA ASN A 36 2.76 5.36 -5.34
C ASN A 36 4.06 5.53 -4.52
N LEU A 37 5.21 5.36 -5.18
CA LEU A 37 6.53 5.42 -4.52
C LEU A 37 6.87 6.82 -3.99
N SER A 38 6.28 7.86 -4.57
CA SER A 38 6.44 9.26 -4.18
C SER A 38 5.62 9.67 -2.94
N ASP A 39 4.82 8.76 -2.37
CA ASP A 39 3.88 9.05 -1.29
C ASP A 39 3.06 10.32 -1.55
N THR A 40 2.64 10.54 -2.81
CA THR A 40 1.87 11.72 -3.19
C THR A 40 0.68 11.87 -2.24
N PRO A 41 0.53 13.04 -1.59
CA PRO A 41 -0.51 13.24 -0.59
C PRO A 41 -1.87 12.90 -1.16
N LYS A 42 -2.68 12.19 -0.38
CA LYS A 42 -4.06 11.94 -0.76
C LYS A 42 -4.77 13.30 -0.94
N PRO A 43 -5.72 13.40 -1.88
CA PRO A 43 -6.49 14.62 -2.05
C PRO A 43 -7.19 14.99 -0.73
N VAL A 44 -7.00 16.23 -0.29
CA VAL A 44 -7.53 16.75 0.98
C VAL A 44 -8.65 17.75 0.73
N CYS A 45 -9.53 17.90 1.72
CA CYS A 45 -10.59 18.88 1.70
C CYS A 45 -10.01 20.29 1.80
N ALA A 46 -10.41 21.17 0.88
CA ALA A 46 -9.95 22.56 0.82
C ALA A 46 -10.23 23.35 2.12
N ILE A 47 -11.24 22.96 2.89
CA ILE A 47 -11.68 23.69 4.09
C ILE A 47 -11.00 23.19 5.37
N CYS A 48 -10.76 21.87 5.51
CA CYS A 48 -10.31 21.30 6.79
C CYS A 48 -9.15 20.32 6.71
N GLN A 49 -8.55 20.16 5.53
CA GLN A 49 -7.39 19.30 5.28
C GLN A 49 -7.60 17.80 5.59
N LYS A 50 -8.80 17.39 6.01
CA LYS A 50 -9.18 15.98 6.14
C LYS A 50 -9.32 15.33 4.77
N PRO A 51 -9.23 14.00 4.64
CA PRO A 51 -9.36 13.31 3.36
C PRO A 51 -10.62 13.74 2.59
N ALA A 52 -10.42 14.21 1.35
CA ALA A 52 -11.54 14.57 0.48
C ALA A 52 -12.32 13.31 0.07
N LYS A 53 -13.63 13.49 -0.10
CA LYS A 53 -14.55 12.43 -0.55
C LYS A 53 -15.24 12.78 -1.87
N ALA A 54 -15.32 14.06 -2.19
CA ALA A 54 -16.03 14.57 -3.35
C ALA A 54 -15.36 15.84 -3.90
N LYS A 55 -15.73 16.22 -5.12
CA LYS A 55 -15.34 17.47 -5.79
C LYS A 55 -16.59 18.34 -5.95
N ALA A 56 -16.63 19.44 -5.22
CA ALA A 56 -17.58 20.53 -5.43
C ALA A 56 -17.04 21.48 -6.52
N PRO A 57 -17.88 22.39 -7.06
CA PRO A 57 -17.42 23.38 -8.03
C PRO A 57 -16.22 24.21 -7.51
N GLU A 58 -16.22 24.53 -6.23
CA GLU A 58 -15.22 25.36 -5.55
C GLU A 58 -13.95 24.58 -5.15
N GLY A 59 -13.98 23.25 -5.25
CA GLY A 59 -12.82 22.40 -4.96
C GLY A 59 -13.14 21.11 -4.23
N LEU A 60 -12.10 20.50 -3.67
CA LEU A 60 -12.22 19.21 -2.99
C LEU A 60 -12.85 19.35 -1.61
N VAL A 61 -13.82 18.48 -1.30
CA VAL A 61 -14.59 18.54 -0.05
C VAL A 61 -14.68 17.19 0.66
N CYS A 62 -14.74 17.23 1.99
CA CYS A 62 -15.10 16.07 2.81
C CYS A 62 -16.61 16.00 3.01
N GLY A 63 -17.12 14.88 3.54
CA GLY A 63 -18.57 14.70 3.74
C GLY A 63 -19.26 15.72 4.66
N ARG A 64 -18.51 16.46 5.49
CA ARG A 64 -19.05 17.52 6.36
C ARG A 64 -19.08 18.90 5.68
N HIS A 65 -18.37 19.06 4.57
CA HIS A 65 -18.22 20.33 3.87
C HIS A 65 -18.76 20.25 2.45
N ILE A 66 -19.77 19.40 2.24
CA ILE A 66 -20.56 19.43 1.02
C ILE A 66 -21.47 20.66 1.10
N PRO A 67 -21.39 21.60 0.14
CA PRO A 67 -22.25 22.78 0.13
C PRO A 67 -23.74 22.39 -0.01
N LYS A 68 -24.62 23.10 0.70
CA LYS A 68 -26.06 22.82 0.66
C LYS A 68 -26.70 23.22 -0.68
N ASP A 69 -26.20 24.28 -1.28
CA ASP A 69 -26.61 24.83 -2.58
C ASP A 69 -26.08 23.98 -3.76
N LYS A 70 -24.93 23.32 -3.56
CA LYS A 70 -24.30 22.37 -4.51
C LYS A 70 -24.29 20.94 -3.96
N PRO A 71 -25.45 20.29 -3.78
CA PRO A 71 -25.52 18.99 -3.12
C PRO A 71 -24.95 17.87 -3.98
N GLN A 72 -24.83 16.69 -3.37
CA GLN A 72 -24.52 15.47 -4.11
C GLN A 72 -25.71 15.01 -4.95
N ILE A 73 -25.39 14.25 -5.99
CA ILE A 73 -26.40 13.49 -6.75
C ILE A 73 -26.67 12.19 -6.00
N PHE A 74 -27.93 11.83 -5.89
CA PHE A 74 -28.39 10.60 -5.24
C PHE A 74 -28.81 9.58 -6.29
N ASP A 75 -28.57 8.32 -5.97
CA ASP A 75 -29.05 7.17 -6.72
C ASP A 75 -30.53 6.96 -6.37
N GLU A 76 -31.39 6.94 -7.38
CA GLU A 76 -32.86 6.90 -7.19
C GLU A 76 -33.33 5.59 -6.56
N ASP A 77 -32.71 4.47 -6.93
CA ASP A 77 -33.08 3.13 -6.42
C ASP A 77 -32.68 2.96 -4.95
N THR A 78 -31.52 3.48 -4.56
CA THR A 78 -30.96 3.26 -3.21
C THR A 78 -31.14 4.44 -2.26
N GLY A 79 -31.54 5.60 -2.76
CA GLY A 79 -31.65 6.85 -1.98
C GLY A 79 -30.32 7.33 -1.38
N LYS A 80 -29.18 6.83 -1.85
CA LYS A 80 -27.84 7.12 -1.31
C LYS A 80 -27.04 7.96 -2.31
N PRO A 81 -26.05 8.75 -1.86
CA PRO A 81 -25.17 9.48 -2.78
C PRO A 81 -24.47 8.55 -3.76
N ILE A 82 -24.44 8.93 -5.04
CA ILE A 82 -23.74 8.16 -6.07
C ILE A 82 -22.24 8.05 -5.75
N LYS A 83 -21.66 6.87 -5.97
CA LYS A 83 -20.23 6.60 -5.71
C LYS A 83 -19.36 6.59 -6.99
N LYS A 84 -20.00 6.60 -8.15
CA LYS A 84 -19.37 6.61 -9.47
C LYS A 84 -19.77 7.89 -10.21
N MET A 85 -19.07 8.20 -11.29
CA MET A 85 -19.46 9.31 -12.15
C MET A 85 -20.90 9.12 -12.65
N PRO A 86 -21.73 10.17 -12.68
CA PRO A 86 -23.13 10.07 -13.06
C PRO A 86 -23.29 9.59 -14.51
N THR A 87 -24.34 8.82 -14.76
CA THR A 87 -24.77 8.42 -16.11
C THR A 87 -25.42 9.59 -16.83
N ILE A 88 -25.63 9.48 -18.15
CA ILE A 88 -26.36 10.53 -18.89
C ILE A 88 -27.76 10.75 -18.30
N ALA A 89 -28.49 9.66 -18.01
CA ALA A 89 -29.81 9.74 -17.39
C ALA A 89 -29.79 10.49 -16.05
N GLN A 90 -28.84 10.17 -15.17
CA GLN A 90 -28.70 10.85 -13.87
C GLN A 90 -28.35 12.34 -14.02
N MET A 91 -27.52 12.70 -15.00
CA MET A 91 -27.19 14.10 -15.26
C MET A 91 -28.38 14.87 -15.84
N THR A 92 -29.10 14.28 -16.80
CA THR A 92 -30.33 14.85 -17.37
C THR A 92 -31.39 15.05 -16.29
N ALA A 93 -31.63 14.05 -15.43
CA ALA A 93 -32.58 14.14 -14.32
C ALA A 93 -32.20 15.25 -13.34
N PHE A 94 -30.92 15.34 -12.96
CA PHE A 94 -30.43 16.41 -12.10
C PHE A 94 -30.62 17.79 -12.73
N CYS A 95 -30.28 17.95 -14.02
CA CYS A 95 -30.46 19.21 -14.74
C CYS A 95 -31.94 19.63 -14.76
N THR A 96 -32.85 18.71 -15.11
CA THR A 96 -34.29 18.97 -15.12
C THR A 96 -34.80 19.39 -13.74
N ALA A 97 -34.43 18.67 -12.67
CA ALA A 97 -34.84 18.99 -11.31
C ALA A 97 -34.32 20.35 -10.81
N ARG A 98 -33.26 20.88 -11.43
CA ARG A 98 -32.66 22.18 -11.13
C ARG A 98 -33.07 23.29 -12.10
N GLY A 99 -33.96 23.01 -13.06
CA GLY A 99 -34.36 23.98 -14.09
C GLY A 99 -33.22 24.33 -15.06
N LEU A 100 -32.23 23.46 -15.22
CA LEU A 100 -31.11 23.62 -16.16
C LEU A 100 -31.42 22.94 -17.50
N ASP A 101 -30.73 23.36 -18.57
CA ASP A 101 -30.82 22.67 -19.86
C ASP A 101 -30.31 21.23 -19.77
N ALA A 102 -31.24 20.29 -19.95
CA ALA A 102 -31.03 18.85 -19.84
C ALA A 102 -30.71 18.17 -21.19
N LYS A 103 -30.63 18.93 -22.29
CA LYS A 103 -30.23 18.42 -23.61
C LYS A 103 -28.71 18.49 -23.79
N GLY A 104 -28.16 17.56 -24.56
CA GLY A 104 -26.75 17.59 -24.96
C GLY A 104 -26.03 16.26 -24.85
N LYS A 105 -24.77 16.26 -25.27
CA LYS A 105 -23.88 15.10 -25.15
C LYS A 105 -23.29 15.03 -23.73
N ARG A 106 -22.73 13.87 -23.37
CA ARG A 106 -22.13 13.61 -22.05
C ARG A 106 -21.20 14.74 -21.55
N PRO A 107 -20.28 15.32 -22.34
CA PRO A 107 -19.38 16.37 -21.85
C PRO A 107 -20.11 17.66 -21.47
N GLU A 108 -21.12 18.05 -22.24
CA GLU A 108 -21.91 19.27 -22.02
C GLU A 108 -22.75 19.15 -20.73
N LEU A 109 -23.43 18.01 -20.57
CA LEU A 109 -24.19 17.70 -19.36
C LEU A 109 -23.28 17.64 -18.13
N LEU A 110 -22.11 17.00 -18.27
CA LEU A 110 -21.15 16.89 -17.18
C LEU A 110 -20.65 18.25 -16.72
N ALA A 111 -20.31 19.17 -17.64
CA ALA A 111 -19.85 20.51 -17.29
C ALA A 111 -20.91 21.30 -16.50
N ARG A 112 -22.20 21.19 -16.89
CA ARG A 112 -23.31 21.84 -16.16
C ARG A 112 -23.50 21.26 -14.76
N VAL A 113 -23.38 19.94 -14.65
CA VAL A 113 -23.47 19.24 -13.36
C VAL A 113 -22.27 19.59 -12.48
N GLU A 114 -21.05 19.64 -13.01
CA GLU A 114 -19.85 20.02 -12.27
C GLU A 114 -19.91 21.45 -11.72
N ALA A 115 -20.64 22.36 -12.39
CA ALA A 115 -20.87 23.72 -11.90
C ALA A 115 -21.97 23.82 -10.83
N ASN A 116 -22.81 22.79 -10.66
CA ASN A 116 -24.04 22.88 -9.87
C ASN A 116 -24.21 21.77 -8.82
N ALA A 117 -23.35 20.75 -8.82
CA ALA A 117 -23.41 19.61 -7.93
C ALA A 117 -22.03 19.28 -7.36
N THR A 118 -22.05 18.60 -6.22
CA THR A 118 -20.86 17.95 -5.67
C THR A 118 -20.76 16.52 -6.19
N LEU A 119 -19.76 16.25 -7.02
CA LEU A 119 -19.55 14.93 -7.63
C LEU A 119 -18.66 14.03 -6.78
N PRO A 120 -18.87 12.71 -6.79
CA PRO A 120 -17.93 11.80 -6.14
C PRO A 120 -16.54 11.97 -6.74
N LEU A 121 -15.51 11.88 -5.89
CA LEU A 121 -14.15 11.74 -6.40
C LEU A 121 -14.09 10.43 -7.16
N ALA A 122 -14.06 10.51 -8.49
CA ALA A 122 -13.85 9.36 -9.33
C ALA A 122 -12.56 8.68 -8.85
N ARG A 123 -12.67 7.52 -8.19
CA ARG A 123 -11.55 6.59 -8.20
C ARG A 123 -11.33 6.32 -9.67
N GLN A 124 -10.15 6.68 -10.20
CA GLN A 124 -9.77 6.19 -11.51
C GLN A 124 -9.87 4.67 -11.44
N GLN A 125 -10.95 4.11 -11.95
CA GLN A 125 -10.99 2.72 -12.33
C GLN A 125 -10.08 2.68 -13.55
N LYS A 126 -8.80 2.44 -13.33
CA LYS A 126 -7.96 1.96 -14.41
C LYS A 126 -8.54 0.59 -14.75
N ALA A 127 -9.33 0.52 -15.82
CA ALA A 127 -9.50 -0.71 -16.58
C ALA A 127 -8.17 -0.97 -17.32
N ALA A 128 -7.08 -1.02 -16.57
CA ALA A 128 -5.80 -1.44 -17.10
C ALA A 128 -5.89 -2.94 -17.29
N SER A 129 -5.46 -3.42 -18.45
CA SER A 129 -5.29 -4.83 -18.72
C SER A 129 -4.36 -5.48 -17.69
N PHE A 130 -4.39 -6.81 -17.57
CA PHE A 130 -3.42 -7.52 -16.72
C PHE A 130 -1.98 -7.14 -17.10
N ALA A 131 -1.68 -7.07 -18.41
CA ALA A 131 -0.38 -6.66 -18.92
C ALA A 131 0.03 -5.25 -18.45
N GLU A 132 -0.82 -4.24 -18.61
CA GLU A 132 -0.52 -2.87 -18.18
C GLU A 132 -0.33 -2.78 -16.66
N ASN A 133 -1.12 -3.50 -15.87
CA ASN A 133 -0.97 -3.54 -14.42
C ASN A 133 0.35 -4.19 -14.02
N THR A 134 0.73 -5.30 -14.67
CA THR A 134 1.99 -6.01 -14.40
C THR A 134 3.20 -5.19 -14.82
N CYS A 135 3.17 -4.53 -15.98
CA CYS A 135 4.23 -3.63 -16.42
C CYS A 135 4.41 -2.47 -15.45
N GLY A 136 3.35 -1.76 -15.08
CA GLY A 136 3.44 -0.63 -14.14
C GLY A 136 3.91 -1.06 -12.74
N LEU A 137 3.49 -2.25 -12.28
CA LEU A 137 4.02 -2.81 -11.03
C LEU A 137 5.51 -3.13 -11.13
N HIS A 138 5.95 -3.73 -12.25
CA HIS A 138 7.36 -4.05 -12.46
C HIS A 138 8.21 -2.78 -12.54
N ASP A 139 7.75 -1.73 -13.23
CA ASP A 139 8.45 -0.43 -13.24
C ASP A 139 8.58 0.15 -11.83
N SER A 140 7.53 0.05 -11.02
CA SER A 140 7.56 0.49 -9.62
C SER A 140 8.55 -0.34 -8.77
N ILE A 141 8.64 -1.66 -9.00
CA ILE A 141 9.64 -2.51 -8.34
C ILE A 141 11.06 -2.09 -8.76
N ARG A 142 11.29 -1.82 -10.05
CA ARG A 142 12.59 -1.36 -10.56
C ARG A 142 12.99 -0.01 -9.96
N GLU A 143 12.06 0.93 -9.90
CA GLU A 143 12.27 2.25 -9.30
C GLU A 143 12.59 2.14 -7.81
N TRP A 144 11.86 1.31 -7.08
CA TRP A 144 12.15 1.03 -5.66
C TRP A 144 13.57 0.48 -5.48
N ILE A 145 13.96 -0.55 -6.23
CA ILE A 145 15.30 -1.17 -6.13
C ILE A 145 16.38 -0.13 -6.43
N LYS A 146 16.20 0.68 -7.47
CA LYS A 146 17.16 1.75 -7.81
C LYS A 146 17.26 2.79 -6.71
N ARG A 147 16.13 3.26 -6.18
CA ARG A 147 16.07 4.28 -5.11
C ARG A 147 16.82 3.83 -3.86
N ASP A 148 16.59 2.58 -3.44
CA ASP A 148 17.12 2.05 -2.19
C ASP A 148 18.40 1.23 -2.38
N TRP A 149 18.99 1.21 -3.59
CA TRP A 149 20.13 0.33 -3.92
C TRP A 149 21.32 0.47 -2.97
N SER A 150 21.61 1.68 -2.49
CA SER A 150 22.68 1.92 -1.52
C SER A 150 22.49 1.15 -0.21
N GLN A 151 21.23 0.88 0.18
CA GLN A 151 20.89 0.09 1.36
C GLN A 151 20.86 -1.42 1.08
N LEU A 152 20.60 -1.81 -0.17
CA LEU A 152 20.41 -3.20 -0.56
C LEU A 152 21.70 -3.86 -1.07
N SER A 153 22.61 -3.10 -1.66
CA SER A 153 23.68 -3.62 -2.51
C SER A 153 24.71 -4.50 -1.79
N GLU A 154 24.87 -4.39 -0.47
CA GLU A 154 25.88 -5.16 0.29
C GLU A 154 25.30 -6.40 1.00
N VAL A 155 24.02 -6.70 0.82
CA VAL A 155 23.41 -7.86 1.50
C VAL A 155 23.92 -9.17 0.89
N LYS A 156 24.19 -10.15 1.75
CA LYS A 156 24.67 -11.51 1.35
C LYS A 156 23.55 -12.56 1.33
N HIS A 157 22.51 -12.35 2.11
CA HIS A 157 21.36 -13.24 2.23
C HIS A 157 20.08 -12.42 2.07
N ILE A 158 19.20 -12.90 1.20
CA ILE A 158 17.91 -12.28 0.87
C ILE A 158 16.82 -13.30 1.15
N TYR A 159 15.93 -12.96 2.08
CA TYR A 159 14.78 -13.74 2.47
C TYR A 159 13.53 -13.14 1.84
N ILE A 160 12.84 -13.92 1.01
CA ILE A 160 11.62 -13.51 0.34
C ILE A 160 10.49 -14.38 0.87
N GLU A 161 9.40 -13.79 1.34
CA GLU A 161 8.23 -14.56 1.73
C GLU A 161 7.69 -15.39 0.56
N HIS A 162 7.53 -16.69 0.79
CA HIS A 162 7.03 -17.64 -0.18
C HIS A 162 5.49 -17.64 -0.20
N GLN A 163 4.92 -17.09 -1.26
CA GLN A 163 3.47 -16.95 -1.42
C GLN A 163 2.84 -18.20 -2.03
N PRO A 164 1.67 -18.65 -1.53
CA PRO A 164 0.96 -19.82 -2.06
C PRO A 164 0.28 -19.49 -3.39
N VAL A 165 0.66 -20.22 -4.44
CA VAL A 165 0.21 -19.98 -5.82
C VAL A 165 -1.31 -20.08 -5.97
N TYR A 166 -1.90 -21.17 -5.45
CA TYR A 166 -3.33 -21.46 -5.63
C TYR A 166 -4.26 -20.49 -4.88
N LYS A 167 -3.80 -19.93 -3.74
CA LYS A 167 -4.60 -19.01 -2.93
C LYS A 167 -4.40 -17.55 -3.34
N ASN A 168 -3.23 -17.20 -3.87
CA ASN A 168 -2.91 -15.82 -4.20
C ASN A 168 -1.95 -15.70 -5.42
N PRO A 169 -2.44 -15.95 -6.65
CA PRO A 169 -1.60 -15.96 -7.86
C PRO A 169 -1.01 -14.59 -8.22
N VAL A 170 -1.71 -13.49 -7.87
CA VAL A 170 -1.20 -12.13 -8.10
C VAL A 170 0.01 -11.86 -7.20
N MET A 171 -0.10 -12.15 -5.90
CA MET A 171 1.01 -11.95 -4.97
C MET A 171 2.21 -12.86 -5.29
N LYS A 172 1.96 -14.06 -5.83
CA LYS A 172 3.01 -14.90 -6.40
C LYS A 172 3.72 -14.23 -7.57
N THR A 173 2.98 -13.59 -8.46
CA THR A 173 3.57 -12.82 -9.57
C THR A 173 4.46 -11.70 -9.05
N VAL A 174 4.01 -10.95 -8.04
CA VAL A 174 4.82 -9.90 -7.39
C VAL A 174 6.11 -10.48 -6.80
N GLN A 175 6.03 -11.63 -6.12
CA GLN A 175 7.20 -12.33 -5.57
C GLN A 175 8.24 -12.64 -6.65
N ILE A 176 7.80 -13.18 -7.79
CA ILE A 176 8.70 -13.54 -8.90
C ILE A 176 9.29 -12.30 -9.56
N LEU A 177 8.50 -11.23 -9.76
CA LEU A 177 8.99 -9.96 -10.31
C LEU A 177 10.05 -9.33 -9.41
N ILE A 178 9.82 -9.29 -8.09
CA ILE A 178 10.81 -8.78 -7.13
C ILE A 178 12.09 -9.63 -7.18
N PHE A 179 11.96 -10.96 -7.14
CA PHE A 179 13.11 -11.86 -7.21
C PHE A 179 13.94 -11.64 -8.49
N ALA A 180 13.30 -11.68 -9.66
CA ALA A 180 13.97 -11.54 -10.94
C ALA A 180 14.67 -10.19 -11.06
N THR A 181 13.94 -9.10 -10.78
CA THR A 181 14.47 -7.73 -10.88
C THR A 181 15.65 -7.51 -9.94
N LEU A 182 15.53 -7.96 -8.69
CA LEU A 182 16.57 -7.78 -7.69
C LEU A 182 17.80 -8.63 -8.03
N ARG A 183 17.60 -9.88 -8.44
CA ARG A 183 18.69 -10.76 -8.88
C ARG A 183 19.45 -10.18 -10.07
N ASP A 184 18.74 -9.67 -11.07
CA ASP A 184 19.36 -9.06 -12.25
C ASP A 184 20.17 -7.81 -11.87
N MET A 185 19.67 -6.99 -10.93
CA MET A 185 20.41 -5.85 -10.40
C MET A 185 21.71 -6.27 -9.70
N PHE A 186 21.69 -7.33 -8.89
CA PHE A 186 22.91 -7.86 -8.27
C PHE A 186 23.90 -8.38 -9.32
N LEU A 187 23.43 -9.14 -10.30
CA LEU A 187 24.29 -9.67 -11.37
C LEU A 187 24.93 -8.56 -12.20
N ALA A 188 24.18 -7.52 -12.54
CA ALA A 188 24.70 -6.34 -13.24
C ALA A 188 25.79 -5.60 -12.45
N ASN A 189 25.84 -5.79 -11.12
CA ASN A 189 26.85 -5.23 -10.23
C ASN A 189 27.90 -6.28 -9.78
N ASN A 190 28.00 -7.42 -10.48
CA ASN A 190 28.93 -8.52 -10.18
C ASN A 190 28.77 -9.10 -8.76
N LYS A 191 27.54 -9.14 -8.25
CA LYS A 191 27.20 -9.69 -6.94
C LYS A 191 26.22 -10.86 -7.08
N SER A 192 26.31 -11.82 -6.16
CA SER A 192 25.45 -13.01 -6.16
C SER A 192 25.07 -13.42 -4.73
N PRO A 193 24.19 -12.66 -4.06
CA PRO A 193 23.68 -13.05 -2.74
C PRO A 193 22.83 -14.32 -2.81
N ALA A 194 22.75 -15.03 -1.69
CA ALA A 194 21.89 -16.20 -1.56
C ALA A 194 20.43 -15.78 -1.37
N PHE A 195 19.54 -16.29 -2.22
CA PHE A 195 18.09 -16.08 -2.12
C PHE A 195 17.42 -17.26 -1.43
N HIS A 196 16.56 -16.95 -0.46
CA HIS A 196 15.85 -17.91 0.38
C HIS A 196 14.35 -17.62 0.33
N PHE A 197 13.54 -18.60 -0.07
CA PHE A 197 12.08 -18.48 -0.02
C PHE A 197 11.55 -18.99 1.32
N VAL A 198 11.07 -18.09 2.18
CA VAL A 198 10.64 -18.41 3.55
C VAL A 198 9.15 -18.66 3.58
N HIS A 199 8.74 -19.84 4.05
CA HIS A 199 7.32 -20.19 4.12
C HIS A 199 6.57 -19.27 5.10
N ALA A 200 5.50 -18.61 4.63
CA ALA A 200 4.67 -17.72 5.45
C ALA A 200 4.20 -18.37 6.77
N GLY A 201 3.91 -19.68 6.74
CA GLY A 201 3.50 -20.47 7.90
C GLY A 201 4.58 -20.77 8.96
N LYS A 202 5.88 -20.53 8.69
CA LYS A 202 6.92 -20.67 9.74
C LYS A 202 6.81 -19.58 10.82
N LYS A 203 6.12 -18.47 10.51
CA LYS A 203 5.80 -17.36 11.43
C LYS A 203 4.84 -17.76 12.58
N VAL A 204 4.39 -19.04 12.65
CA VAL A 204 3.15 -19.46 13.32
C VAL A 204 3.32 -20.59 14.36
N LYS A 205 4.54 -21.05 14.68
CA LYS A 205 4.71 -22.13 15.67
C LYS A 205 4.16 -21.70 17.05
N GLY A 206 2.91 -22.09 17.35
CA GLY A 206 2.22 -21.80 18.62
C GLY A 206 0.74 -21.42 18.54
N ALA A 207 0.19 -21.05 17.37
CA ALA A 207 -1.23 -20.66 17.23
C ALA A 207 -2.05 -21.70 16.45
N ALA A 208 -3.34 -21.84 16.76
CA ALA A 208 -4.26 -22.73 16.03
C ALA A 208 -4.30 -22.38 14.53
N ALA A 209 -4.29 -23.41 13.67
CA ALA A 209 -4.39 -23.24 12.22
C ALA A 209 -5.80 -22.79 11.79
N GLY A 210 -5.93 -22.10 10.65
CA GLY A 210 -7.23 -21.62 10.13
C GLY A 210 -7.52 -20.14 10.44
N ASP A 211 -8.69 -19.65 10.05
CA ASP A 211 -9.08 -18.23 10.18
C ASP A 211 -9.23 -17.77 11.64
N GLU A 212 -9.61 -18.69 12.53
CA GLU A 212 -9.79 -18.42 13.96
C GLU A 212 -8.50 -17.91 14.64
N GLY A 213 -7.33 -18.41 14.23
CA GLY A 213 -6.03 -17.95 14.75
C GLY A 213 -5.38 -16.79 13.96
N TYR A 214 -6.00 -16.26 12.90
CA TYR A 214 -5.32 -15.29 12.01
C TYR A 214 -4.99 -13.96 12.68
N LYS A 215 -5.89 -13.46 13.53
CA LYS A 215 -5.64 -12.23 14.31
C LYS A 215 -4.57 -12.44 15.38
N ASP A 216 -4.61 -13.58 16.07
CA ASP A 216 -3.64 -13.92 17.12
C ASP A 216 -2.23 -14.11 16.55
N ARG A 217 -2.12 -14.65 15.34
CA ARG A 217 -0.86 -14.77 14.59
C ARG A 217 -0.24 -13.42 14.23
N LYS A 218 -1.06 -12.45 13.82
CA LYS A 218 -0.61 -11.08 13.51
C LYS A 218 -0.16 -10.32 14.75
N LEU A 219 -0.82 -10.56 15.87
CA LEU A 219 -0.38 -10.03 17.17
C LEU A 219 0.96 -10.64 17.60
N GLY A 220 1.19 -11.92 17.28
CA GLY A 220 2.42 -12.65 17.63
C GLY A 220 3.71 -12.04 17.04
N SER A 221 3.74 -11.67 15.76
CA SER A 221 4.96 -11.08 15.17
C SER A 221 5.25 -9.69 15.73
N ASN A 222 4.22 -8.87 15.94
CA ASN A 222 4.35 -7.58 16.62
C ASN A 222 4.88 -7.73 18.04
N GLU A 223 4.40 -8.72 18.80
CA GLU A 223 4.87 -8.96 20.15
C GLU A 223 6.33 -9.44 20.18
N ARG A 224 6.72 -10.34 19.26
CA ARG A 224 8.13 -10.77 19.12
C ARG A 224 9.05 -9.59 18.82
N VAL A 225 8.66 -8.73 17.88
CA VAL A 225 9.42 -7.51 17.54
C VAL A 225 9.50 -6.56 18.73
N ARG A 226 8.39 -6.33 19.44
CA ARG A 226 8.40 -5.50 20.65
C ARG A 226 9.37 -6.07 21.69
N LYS A 227 9.26 -7.35 22.04
CA LYS A 227 10.16 -8.01 23.01
C LYS A 227 11.63 -7.91 22.60
N TYR A 228 11.91 -7.97 21.30
CA TYR A 228 13.27 -7.87 20.79
C TYR A 228 13.82 -6.44 20.83
N LEU A 229 13.03 -5.44 20.41
CA LEU A 229 13.51 -4.07 20.20
C LEU A 229 13.33 -3.15 21.42
N GLU A 230 12.34 -3.40 22.27
CA GLU A 230 12.04 -2.60 23.46
C GLU A 230 13.25 -2.43 24.42
N PRO A 231 14.09 -3.45 24.66
CA PRO A 231 15.31 -3.27 25.46
C PRO A 231 16.30 -2.25 24.88
N PHE A 232 16.20 -1.93 23.59
CA PHE A 232 17.04 -0.95 22.91
C PHE A 232 16.37 0.43 22.81
N ALA A 233 15.17 0.63 23.36
CA ALA A 233 14.37 1.84 23.14
C ALA A 233 15.09 3.15 23.50
N ALA A 234 16.00 3.11 24.49
CA ALA A 234 16.73 4.27 25.00
C ALA A 234 18.15 4.42 24.41
N THR A 235 18.67 3.42 23.70
CA THR A 235 20.08 3.36 23.26
C THR A 235 20.24 2.49 22.01
N SER A 236 21.08 2.92 21.06
CA SER A 236 21.41 2.26 19.76
C SER A 236 20.46 2.54 18.57
N ASP A 237 20.95 2.18 17.38
CA ASP A 237 20.19 2.22 16.12
C ASP A 237 18.89 1.40 16.20
N ASN A 238 18.88 0.29 16.95
CA ASN A 238 17.67 -0.51 17.16
C ASN A 238 16.60 0.28 17.93
N GLY A 239 16.98 1.20 18.82
CA GLY A 239 16.05 2.10 19.51
C GLY A 239 15.34 3.05 18.56
N ARG A 240 16.06 3.63 17.60
CA ARG A 240 15.46 4.44 16.53
C ARG A 240 14.45 3.62 15.74
N TRP A 241 14.79 2.40 15.36
CA TRP A 241 13.90 1.52 14.61
C TRP A 241 12.69 1.07 15.42
N TYR A 242 12.82 0.91 16.74
CA TYR A 242 11.69 0.67 17.63
C TYR A 242 10.70 1.84 17.61
N GLN A 243 11.19 3.08 17.72
CA GLN A 243 10.34 4.27 17.65
C GLN A 243 9.69 4.41 16.27
N TRP A 244 10.46 4.19 15.19
CA TRP A 244 9.92 4.18 13.83
C TRP A 244 8.81 3.14 13.68
N TRP A 245 9.04 1.91 14.11
CA TRP A 245 8.07 0.81 14.03
C TRP A 245 6.78 1.13 14.77
N GLN A 246 6.85 1.80 15.92
CA GLN A 246 5.69 2.23 16.70
C GLN A 246 4.78 3.23 15.96
N THR A 247 5.30 3.98 14.98
CA THR A 247 4.50 4.94 14.19
C THR A 247 3.88 4.33 12.93
N GLN A 248 4.25 3.11 12.55
CA GLN A 248 3.79 2.52 11.30
C GLN A 248 2.30 2.13 11.37
N ALA A 249 1.56 2.39 10.30
CA ALA A 249 0.19 1.88 10.13
C ALA A 249 0.16 0.40 9.68
N LYS A 250 1.29 -0.10 9.18
CA LYS A 250 1.50 -1.42 8.59
C LYS A 250 2.47 -2.24 9.45
N LYS A 251 2.27 -2.22 10.77
CA LYS A 251 3.19 -2.86 11.73
C LYS A 251 3.35 -4.35 11.49
N ASP A 252 2.26 -5.06 11.20
CA ASP A 252 2.29 -6.51 10.98
C ASP A 252 3.25 -6.88 9.85
N ASP A 253 3.09 -6.25 8.68
CA ASP A 253 3.92 -6.49 7.49
C ASP A 253 5.39 -6.14 7.78
N ALA A 254 5.64 -5.04 8.50
CA ALA A 254 6.98 -4.68 8.94
C ALA A 254 7.55 -5.75 9.89
N SER A 255 6.80 -6.14 10.92
CA SER A 255 7.24 -7.06 11.97
C SER A 255 7.64 -8.41 11.42
N ASP A 256 6.90 -8.88 10.42
CA ASP A 256 7.17 -10.14 9.74
C ASP A 256 8.54 -10.15 9.06
N THR A 257 9.00 -9.02 8.51
CA THR A 257 10.36 -8.93 7.93
C THR A 257 11.46 -9.05 8.96
N LEU A 258 11.32 -8.42 10.13
CA LEU A 258 12.32 -8.57 11.20
C LEU A 258 12.29 -9.98 11.80
N CYS A 259 11.11 -10.56 11.98
CA CYS A 259 10.98 -11.94 12.44
C CYS A 259 11.67 -12.92 11.49
N MET A 260 11.55 -12.74 10.16
CA MET A 260 12.28 -13.58 9.19
C MET A 260 13.79 -13.50 9.36
N ILE A 261 14.34 -12.33 9.67
CA ILE A 261 15.77 -12.19 9.95
C ILE A 261 16.13 -12.87 11.28
N LEU A 262 15.35 -12.65 12.34
CA LEU A 262 15.57 -13.25 13.65
C LEU A 262 15.50 -14.78 13.62
N ASP A 263 14.67 -15.35 12.75
CA ASP A 263 14.55 -16.80 12.59
C ASP A 263 15.66 -17.42 11.72
N SER A 264 16.52 -16.57 11.12
CA SER A 264 17.61 -17.00 10.23
C SER A 264 19.00 -17.01 10.87
N VAL A 265 19.10 -16.54 12.12
CA VAL A 265 20.36 -16.36 12.87
C VAL A 265 20.56 -17.42 13.95
#